data_AF-A0A1D6MTN4-F1
#
_entry.id   AF-A0A1D6MTN4-F1
#
_cell.length_a   1.000
_cell.length_b   1.000
_cell.length_c   1.000
_cell.angle_alpha   90.00
_cell.angle_beta   90.00
_cell.angle_gamma   90.00
#
_symmetry.space_group_name_H-M   'P 1'
#
loop_
_entity.id
_entity.type
_entity.pdbx_description
1 polymer ?
#
loop_
_entity_poly.entity_id
_entity_poly.type
_entity_poly.pdbx_seq_one_letter_code
_entity_poly.pdbx_strand_id
1 'polypeptide(L)'
;MIPYATAAEAEGALGRTMTWAETAWYEYSAVMPDSWLHCHTTFILFVIYSIAPLPLLLLEQFAPSVVLPYKLQPRVRLPPAASLSCYMDAACIFPLAVGLQFVSYPAVAKILRTRMGLPLPSVRETIAQLVVYSLVEDYLSYWMHRLLHTQWCYEKIHRVHHEFTAPTGFAMSYSHWAENVVLSIPALAGPVLVPCHVTTQWLWFSIRLIEGINTHSG
;
A
#
# COMPACT_ATOMS: atom_id res chain seq x y z
N MET A 1 6.91 20.56 -5.23
CA MET A 1 8.37 20.50 -5.16
C MET A 1 8.79 21.27 -3.93
N ILE A 2 9.94 20.95 -3.33
CA ILE A 2 10.47 21.78 -2.26
C ILE A 2 10.76 23.18 -2.85
N PRO A 3 10.20 24.26 -2.27
CA PRO A 3 10.27 25.59 -2.89
C PRO A 3 11.59 26.32 -2.65
N TYR A 4 12.62 25.63 -2.13
CA TYR A 4 13.91 26.19 -1.75
C TYR A 4 14.97 25.73 -2.75
N ALA A 5 15.78 26.67 -3.25
CA ALA A 5 16.85 26.37 -4.20
C ALA A 5 18.12 25.86 -3.50
N THR A 6 18.32 26.25 -2.24
CA THR A 6 19.49 25.84 -1.44
C THR A 6 19.11 25.30 -0.06
N ALA A 7 20.00 24.48 0.51
CA ALA A 7 19.85 23.99 1.88
C ALA A 7 19.78 25.15 2.89
N ALA A 8 20.55 26.23 2.68
CA ALA A 8 20.55 27.41 3.54
C ALA A 8 19.20 28.15 3.50
N GLU A 9 18.54 28.25 2.35
CA GLU A 9 17.18 28.80 2.24
C GLU A 9 16.16 27.93 2.97
N ALA A 10 16.27 26.61 2.83
CA ALA A 10 15.40 25.66 3.52
C ALA A 10 15.56 25.77 5.05
N GLU A 11 16.78 25.81 5.57
CA GLU A 11 17.08 26.01 7.00
C GLU A 11 16.61 27.39 7.49
N GLY A 12 16.80 28.43 6.68
CA GLY A 12 16.30 29.77 6.95
C GLY A 12 14.78 29.80 7.10
N ALA A 13 14.05 29.09 6.24
CA ALA A 13 12.59 28.98 6.31
C ALA A 13 12.11 28.11 7.49
N LEU A 14 12.89 27.10 7.89
CA LEU A 14 12.62 26.28 9.08
C LEU A 14 12.92 27.02 10.39
N GLY A 15 13.76 28.07 10.36
CA GLY A 15 14.24 28.77 11.54
C GLY A 15 15.20 27.93 12.41
N ARG A 16 15.73 26.83 11.85
CA ARG A 16 16.68 25.91 12.49
C ARG A 16 17.44 25.13 11.42
N THR A 17 18.54 24.51 11.82
CA THR A 17 19.23 23.55 10.96
C THR A 17 18.34 22.34 10.66
N MET A 18 18.51 21.77 9.48
CA MET A 18 17.85 20.53 9.09
C MET A 18 18.40 19.38 9.93
N THR A 19 17.53 18.47 10.33
CA THR A 19 17.97 17.16 10.84
C THR A 19 18.60 16.35 9.71
N TRP A 20 19.39 15.33 10.04
CA TRP A 20 20.00 14.46 9.02
C TRP A 20 18.96 13.86 8.04
N ALA A 21 17.77 13.52 8.56
CA ALA A 21 16.69 12.94 7.75
C ALA A 21 16.07 13.98 6.81
N GLU A 22 15.94 15.22 7.26
CA GLU A 22 15.46 16.32 6.43
C GLU A 22 16.48 16.70 5.36
N THR A 23 17.79 16.68 5.68
CA THR A 23 18.85 16.87 4.69
C THR A 23 18.80 15.77 3.62
N ALA A 24 18.73 14.51 4.02
CA ALA A 24 18.63 13.39 3.08
C ALA A 24 17.35 13.48 2.21
N TRP A 25 16.22 13.86 2.81
CA TRP A 25 14.98 14.08 2.07
C TRP A 25 15.10 15.24 1.09
N TYR A 26 15.70 16.36 1.50
CA TYR A 26 15.94 17.52 0.66
C TYR A 26 16.80 17.16 -0.55
N GLU A 27 17.95 16.53 -0.33
CA GLU A 27 18.87 16.12 -1.40
C GLU A 27 18.22 15.18 -2.41
N TYR A 28 17.38 14.26 -1.93
CA TYR A 28 16.67 13.32 -2.78
C TYR A 28 15.51 13.95 -3.56
N SER A 29 14.74 14.85 -2.94
CA SER A 29 13.44 15.29 -3.46
C SER A 29 13.41 16.71 -4.03
N ALA A 30 14.41 17.55 -3.76
CA ALA A 30 14.36 18.99 -4.09
C ALA A 30 14.13 19.28 -5.57
N VAL A 31 14.73 18.49 -6.46
CA VAL A 31 14.59 18.65 -7.93
C VAL A 31 13.55 17.72 -8.54
N MET A 32 12.90 16.88 -7.73
CA MET A 32 11.95 15.89 -8.21
C MET A 32 10.55 16.49 -8.31
N PRO A 33 9.84 16.34 -9.45
CA PRO A 33 8.44 16.73 -9.51
C PRO A 33 7.60 15.91 -8.52
N ASP A 34 6.63 16.55 -7.88
CA ASP A 34 5.77 15.88 -6.89
C ASP A 34 4.98 14.69 -7.46
N SER A 35 4.68 14.71 -8.77
CA SER A 35 4.06 13.59 -9.46
C SER A 35 4.92 12.33 -9.45
N TRP A 36 6.24 12.49 -9.56
CA TRP A 36 7.18 11.38 -9.47
C TRP A 36 7.22 10.83 -8.05
N LEU A 37 7.36 11.69 -7.03
CA LEU A 37 7.30 11.29 -5.62
C LEU A 37 5.99 10.56 -5.30
N HIS A 38 4.87 11.02 -5.85
CA HIS A 38 3.59 10.32 -5.71
C HIS A 38 3.65 8.89 -6.27
N CYS A 39 4.20 8.71 -7.47
CA CYS A 39 4.32 7.40 -8.12
C CYS A 39 5.27 6.42 -7.42
N HIS A 40 6.19 6.90 -6.56
CA HIS A 40 7.00 6.02 -5.71
C HIS A 40 6.14 5.14 -4.81
N THR A 41 4.93 5.61 -4.44
CA THR A 41 3.97 4.79 -3.68
C THR A 41 3.71 3.46 -4.38
N THR A 42 3.42 3.47 -5.68
CA THR A 42 3.14 2.23 -6.44
C THR A 42 4.37 1.35 -6.57
N PHE A 43 5.54 1.96 -6.75
CA PHE A 43 6.79 1.19 -6.79
C PHE A 43 7.09 0.50 -5.45
N ILE A 44 6.95 1.21 -4.32
CA ILE A 44 7.13 0.65 -2.98
C ILE A 44 6.14 -0.51 -2.75
N LEU A 45 4.87 -0.32 -3.09
CA LEU A 45 3.86 -1.36 -2.94
C LEU A 45 4.12 -2.56 -3.86
N PHE A 46 4.61 -2.34 -5.08
CA PHE A 46 5.02 -3.42 -5.98
C PHE A 46 6.14 -4.27 -5.35
N VAL A 47 7.20 -3.61 -4.87
CA VAL A 47 8.33 -4.30 -4.22
C VAL A 47 7.86 -5.09 -2.99
N ILE A 48 7.03 -4.49 -2.13
CA ILE A 48 6.49 -5.17 -0.95
C ILE A 48 5.63 -6.37 -1.38
N TYR A 49 4.73 -6.19 -2.35
CA TYR A 49 3.87 -7.26 -2.86
C TYR A 49 4.68 -8.43 -3.43
N SER A 50 5.76 -8.15 -4.16
CA SER A 50 6.65 -9.16 -4.73
C SER A 50 7.49 -9.90 -3.69
N ILE A 51 7.88 -9.25 -2.59
CA ILE A 51 8.86 -9.77 -1.64
C ILE A 51 8.20 -10.31 -0.36
N ALA A 52 7.24 -9.60 0.22
CA ALA A 52 6.68 -9.92 1.54
C ALA A 52 6.02 -11.32 1.64
N PRO A 53 5.37 -11.86 0.59
CA PRO A 53 4.84 -13.22 0.63
C PRO A 53 5.92 -14.32 0.52
N LEU A 54 7.12 -14.01 0.01
CA LEU A 54 8.14 -15.00 -0.31
C LEU A 54 8.63 -15.81 0.91
N PRO A 55 8.91 -15.22 2.08
CA PRO A 55 9.38 -16.00 3.24
C PRO A 55 8.40 -17.13 3.63
N LEU A 56 7.10 -16.84 3.70
CA LEU A 56 6.09 -17.85 4.04
C LEU A 56 5.93 -18.88 2.91
N LEU A 57 5.94 -18.45 1.64
CA LEU A 57 5.89 -19.37 0.51
C LEU A 57 7.08 -20.35 0.50
N LEU A 58 8.29 -19.85 0.73
CA LEU A 58 9.52 -20.66 0.77
C LEU A 58 9.50 -21.61 1.97
N LEU A 59 9.06 -21.15 3.16
CA LEU A 59 8.92 -22.02 4.32
C LEU A 59 7.85 -23.10 4.10
N GLU A 60 6.73 -22.77 3.45
CA GLU A 60 5.70 -23.76 3.11
C GLU A 60 6.22 -24.83 2.13
N GLN A 61 7.08 -24.43 1.18
CA GLN A 61 7.66 -25.35 0.20
C GLN A 61 8.78 -26.23 0.78
N PHE A 62 9.68 -25.67 1.59
CA PHE A 62 10.91 -26.35 2.04
C PHE A 62 10.84 -26.87 3.48
N ALA A 63 9.99 -26.28 4.33
CA ALA A 63 9.81 -26.66 5.73
C ALA A 63 8.32 -26.68 6.13
N PRO A 64 7.45 -27.43 5.42
CA PRO A 64 6.00 -27.38 5.61
C PRO A 64 5.55 -27.72 7.04
N SER A 65 6.31 -28.54 7.77
CA SER A 65 6.00 -28.87 9.17
C SER A 65 5.99 -27.66 10.11
N VAL A 66 6.70 -26.58 9.76
CA VAL A 66 6.76 -25.33 10.53
C VAL A 66 5.53 -24.47 10.27
N VAL A 67 5.04 -24.42 9.02
CA VAL A 67 3.99 -23.48 8.60
C VAL A 67 2.60 -24.09 8.70
N LEU A 68 2.43 -25.34 8.28
CA LEU A 68 1.11 -25.97 8.19
C LEU A 68 0.28 -25.99 9.48
N PRO A 69 0.86 -26.14 10.68
CA PRO A 69 0.07 -26.10 11.92
C PRO A 69 -0.65 -24.76 12.15
N TYR A 70 -0.18 -23.68 11.53
CA TYR A 70 -0.73 -22.33 11.70
C TYR A 70 -1.72 -21.95 10.59
N LYS A 71 -1.73 -22.69 9.46
CA LYS A 71 -2.62 -22.42 8.33
C LYS A 71 -4.07 -22.75 8.65
N LEU A 72 -4.99 -21.87 8.27
CA LEU A 72 -6.44 -22.14 8.30
C LEU A 72 -6.87 -23.37 7.47
N GLN A 73 -6.19 -23.66 6.35
CA GLN A 73 -6.52 -24.81 5.47
C GLN A 73 -5.29 -25.72 5.22
N PRO A 74 -4.83 -26.48 6.21
CA PRO A 74 -3.55 -27.20 6.12
C PRO A 74 -3.55 -28.39 5.13
N ARG A 75 -4.74 -28.79 4.65
CA ARG A 75 -4.92 -29.91 3.72
C ARG A 75 -4.88 -29.49 2.25
N VAL A 76 -4.97 -28.19 1.96
CA VAL A 76 -4.98 -27.67 0.59
C VAL A 76 -3.67 -26.91 0.38
N ARG A 77 -2.83 -27.39 -0.54
CA ARG A 77 -1.57 -26.72 -0.89
C ARG A 77 -1.62 -26.26 -2.34
N LEU A 78 -1.20 -25.02 -2.57
CA LEU A 78 -1.04 -24.51 -3.93
C LEU A 78 0.30 -24.98 -4.50
N PRO A 79 0.34 -25.53 -5.72
CA PRO A 79 1.60 -25.79 -6.39
C PRO A 79 2.34 -24.46 -6.66
N PRO A 80 3.68 -24.45 -6.69
CA PRO A 80 4.45 -23.23 -6.95
C PRO A 80 4.05 -22.50 -8.25
N ALA A 81 3.69 -23.27 -9.29
CA ALA A 81 3.21 -22.70 -10.56
C ALA A 81 1.91 -21.90 -10.38
N ALA A 82 0.96 -22.36 -9.56
CA ALA A 82 -0.28 -21.63 -9.29
C ALA A 82 -0.02 -20.36 -8.48
N SER A 83 0.92 -20.40 -7.53
CA SER A 83 1.34 -19.20 -6.78
C SER A 83 2.00 -18.17 -7.71
N LEU A 84 2.81 -18.62 -8.67
CA LEU A 84 3.42 -17.75 -9.67
C LEU A 84 2.37 -17.14 -10.61
N SER A 85 1.39 -17.92 -11.07
CA SER A 85 0.28 -17.40 -11.88
C SER A 85 -0.53 -16.35 -11.12
N CYS A 86 -0.89 -16.64 -9.86
CA CYS A 86 -1.57 -15.68 -8.97
C CYS A 86 -0.79 -14.37 -8.85
N TYR A 87 0.53 -14.46 -8.61
CA TYR A 87 1.41 -13.30 -8.57
C TYR A 87 1.43 -12.54 -9.90
N MET A 88 1.63 -13.21 -11.03
CA MET A 88 1.69 -12.58 -12.36
C MET A 88 0.40 -11.85 -12.71
N ASP A 89 -0.75 -12.49 -12.47
CA ASP A 89 -2.07 -11.92 -12.80
C ASP A 89 -2.33 -10.63 -12.02
N ALA A 90 -1.99 -10.62 -10.73
CA ALA A 90 -2.08 -9.43 -9.89
C ALA A 90 -0.99 -8.39 -10.20
N ALA A 91 0.26 -8.83 -10.45
CA ALA A 91 1.40 -7.94 -10.70
C ALA A 91 1.21 -7.06 -11.95
N CYS A 92 0.46 -7.56 -12.95
CA CYS A 92 0.15 -6.82 -14.17
C CYS A 92 -0.60 -5.50 -13.91
N ILE A 93 -1.25 -5.32 -12.75
CA ILE A 93 -1.97 -4.08 -12.45
C ILE A 93 -1.04 -2.93 -12.03
N PHE A 94 0.16 -3.22 -11.52
CA PHE A 94 1.07 -2.18 -11.01
C PHE A 94 1.56 -1.23 -12.10
N PRO A 95 2.02 -1.69 -13.29
CA PRO A 95 2.37 -0.78 -14.39
C PRO A 95 1.20 0.10 -14.83
N LEU A 96 -0.02 -0.45 -14.89
CA LEU A 96 -1.24 0.30 -15.20
C LEU A 96 -1.53 1.37 -14.13
N ALA A 97 -1.37 1.01 -12.86
CA ALA A 97 -1.57 1.92 -11.73
C ALA A 97 -0.58 3.10 -11.75
N VAL A 98 0.68 2.88 -12.14
CA VAL A 98 1.66 3.97 -12.34
C VAL A 98 1.17 4.94 -13.42
N GLY A 99 0.74 4.43 -14.58
CA GLY A 99 0.22 5.27 -15.65
C GLY A 99 -1.00 6.09 -15.22
N LEU A 100 -1.95 5.45 -14.52
CA LEU A 100 -3.14 6.12 -14.00
C LEU A 100 -2.81 7.20 -12.96
N GLN A 101 -1.80 6.98 -12.11
CA GLN A 101 -1.37 7.96 -11.12
C GLN A 101 -0.80 9.22 -11.76
N PHE A 102 0.00 9.12 -12.82
CA PHE A 102 0.48 10.30 -13.53
C PHE A 102 -0.67 11.13 -14.12
N VAL A 103 -1.63 10.46 -14.76
CA VAL A 103 -2.80 11.13 -15.37
C VAL A 103 -3.71 11.76 -14.31
N SER A 104 -3.94 11.07 -13.20
CA SER A 104 -4.83 11.51 -12.14
C SER A 104 -4.16 12.42 -11.09
N TYR A 105 -2.84 12.58 -11.13
CA TYR A 105 -2.07 13.30 -10.10
C TYR A 105 -2.63 14.69 -9.77
N PRO A 106 -2.99 15.57 -10.73
CA PRO A 106 -3.50 16.90 -10.39
C PRO A 106 -4.80 16.85 -9.57
N ALA A 107 -5.68 15.87 -9.83
CA ALA A 107 -6.90 15.68 -9.07
C ALA A 107 -6.60 15.06 -7.70
N VAL A 108 -5.76 14.03 -7.67
CA VAL A 108 -5.36 13.34 -6.44
C VAL A 108 -4.63 14.28 -5.48
N ALA A 109 -3.74 15.14 -5.98
CA ALA A 109 -3.03 16.13 -5.18
C ALA A 109 -3.99 17.11 -4.48
N LYS A 110 -5.06 17.55 -5.16
CA LYS A 110 -6.10 18.42 -4.58
C LYS A 110 -6.89 17.71 -3.48
N ILE A 111 -7.17 16.43 -3.65
CA ILE A 111 -7.99 15.63 -2.73
C ILE A 111 -7.18 15.24 -1.49
N LEU A 112 -6.01 14.61 -1.68
CA LEU A 112 -5.19 14.09 -0.60
C LEU A 112 -4.45 15.18 0.17
N ARG A 113 -4.14 16.32 -0.47
CA ARG A 113 -3.41 17.42 0.15
C ARG A 113 -2.08 16.95 0.79
N THR A 114 -1.46 15.94 0.19
CA THR A 114 -0.21 15.33 0.69
C THR A 114 0.91 16.35 0.70
N ARG A 115 1.57 16.48 1.86
CA ARG A 115 2.79 17.30 2.00
C ARG A 115 3.99 16.50 1.47
N MET A 116 4.81 17.11 0.63
CA MET A 116 6.02 16.46 0.08
C MET A 116 7.32 17.21 0.41
N GLY A 117 7.19 18.39 1.03
CA GLY A 117 8.33 19.22 1.43
C GLY A 117 8.59 19.20 2.93
N LEU A 118 9.49 20.08 3.36
CA LEU A 118 9.90 20.22 4.75
C LEU A 118 8.86 20.99 5.58
N PRO A 119 8.83 20.81 6.92
CA PRO A 119 9.58 19.80 7.68
C PRO A 119 8.99 18.39 7.52
N LEU A 120 9.83 17.38 7.76
CA LEU A 120 9.38 16.00 7.87
C LEU A 120 8.39 15.84 9.05
N PRO A 121 7.44 14.88 8.98
CA PRO A 121 6.48 14.68 10.06
C PRO A 121 7.20 14.23 11.33
N SER A 122 6.75 14.75 12.48
CA SER A 122 7.25 14.27 13.77
C SER A 122 6.77 12.83 14.03
N VAL A 123 7.53 12.07 14.82
CA VAL A 123 7.11 10.70 15.22
C VAL A 123 5.70 10.68 15.82
N ARG A 124 5.36 11.67 16.66
CA ARG A 124 4.04 11.82 17.25
C ARG A 124 2.94 12.05 16.20
N GLU A 125 3.22 12.90 15.21
CA GLU A 125 2.29 13.16 14.10
C GLU A 125 2.06 11.87 13.29
N THR A 126 3.13 11.17 12.92
CA THR A 126 3.06 9.91 12.17
C THR A 126 2.26 8.86 12.93
N ILE A 127 2.54 8.65 14.22
CA ILE A 127 1.80 7.69 15.04
C ILE A 127 0.32 8.06 15.13
N ALA A 128 -0.01 9.32 15.40
CA ALA A 128 -1.40 9.77 15.50
C ALA A 128 -2.17 9.56 14.18
N GLN A 129 -1.54 9.89 13.05
CA GLN A 129 -2.08 9.65 11.71
C GLN A 129 -2.30 8.16 11.47
N LEU A 130 -1.32 7.31 11.73
CA LEU A 130 -1.44 5.85 11.55
C LEU A 130 -2.56 5.25 12.41
N VAL A 131 -2.77 5.73 13.64
CA VAL A 131 -3.88 5.29 14.49
C VAL A 131 -5.22 5.67 13.86
N VAL A 132 -5.39 6.94 13.45
CA VAL A 132 -6.63 7.40 12.80
C VAL A 132 -6.90 6.60 11.53
N TYR A 133 -5.88 6.43 10.69
CA TYR A 133 -6.02 5.69 9.45
C TYR A 133 -6.40 4.24 9.71
N SER A 134 -5.80 3.61 10.73
CA SER A 134 -6.12 2.23 11.11
C SER A 134 -7.58 2.05 11.47
N LEU A 135 -8.14 2.97 12.27
CA LEU A 135 -9.55 2.92 12.69
C LEU A 135 -10.51 3.18 11.54
N VAL A 136 -10.20 4.17 10.69
CA VAL A 136 -11.04 4.52 9.53
C VAL A 136 -11.05 3.39 8.51
N GLU A 137 -9.87 2.86 8.20
CA GLU A 137 -9.72 1.78 7.23
C GLU A 137 -10.40 0.51 7.72
N ASP A 138 -10.18 0.09 8.97
CA ASP A 138 -10.83 -1.11 9.55
C ASP A 138 -12.36 -1.03 9.44
N TYR A 139 -12.94 0.09 9.89
CA TYR A 139 -14.39 0.31 9.83
C TYR A 139 -14.93 0.27 8.40
N LEU A 140 -14.30 1.01 7.47
CA LEU A 140 -14.77 1.13 6.11
C LEU A 140 -14.55 -0.16 5.31
N SER A 141 -13.41 -0.84 5.50
CA SER A 141 -13.09 -2.10 4.87
C SER A 141 -14.09 -3.18 5.26
N TYR A 142 -14.50 -3.27 6.52
CA TYR A 142 -15.57 -4.19 6.93
C TYR A 142 -16.85 -3.99 6.11
N TRP A 143 -17.34 -2.75 6.01
CA TRP A 143 -18.61 -2.48 5.32
C TRP A 143 -18.52 -2.65 3.81
N MET A 144 -17.40 -2.24 3.20
CA MET A 144 -17.21 -2.42 1.76
C MET A 144 -16.98 -3.88 1.39
N HIS A 145 -16.23 -4.63 2.19
CA HIS A 145 -16.08 -6.06 1.98
C HIS A 145 -17.42 -6.79 2.14
N ARG A 146 -18.22 -6.41 3.14
CA ARG A 146 -19.59 -6.93 3.30
C ARG A 146 -20.49 -6.61 2.11
N LEU A 147 -20.37 -5.41 1.54
CA LEU A 147 -21.07 -5.04 0.31
C LEU A 147 -20.65 -5.91 -0.87
N LEU A 148 -19.35 -6.19 -1.01
CA LEU A 148 -18.81 -7.06 -2.06
C LEU A 148 -19.33 -8.50 -1.97
N HIS A 149 -19.75 -8.93 -0.78
CA HIS A 149 -20.38 -10.22 -0.55
C HIS A 149 -21.91 -10.24 -0.76
N THR A 150 -22.53 -9.14 -1.19
CA THR A 150 -23.92 -9.20 -1.69
C THR A 150 -23.97 -10.02 -2.98
N GLN A 151 -25.10 -10.67 -3.28
CA GLN A 151 -25.19 -11.61 -4.40
C GLN A 151 -24.65 -11.05 -5.73
N TRP A 152 -25.10 -9.85 -6.11
CA TRP A 152 -24.69 -9.24 -7.36
C TRP A 152 -23.20 -8.87 -7.37
N CYS A 153 -22.71 -8.20 -6.31
CA CYS A 153 -21.30 -7.82 -6.22
C CYS A 153 -20.39 -9.04 -6.18
N TYR A 154 -20.80 -10.11 -5.49
CA TYR A 154 -20.02 -11.33 -5.42
C TYR A 154 -19.88 -11.95 -6.79
N GLU A 155 -21.00 -12.24 -7.47
CA GLU A 155 -21.00 -12.91 -8.77
C GLU A 155 -20.26 -12.10 -9.86
N LYS A 156 -20.29 -10.77 -9.80
CA LYS A 156 -19.74 -9.90 -10.86
C LYS A 156 -18.37 -9.33 -10.57
N ILE A 157 -17.97 -9.22 -9.31
CA ILE A 157 -16.76 -8.51 -8.90
C ILE A 157 -15.93 -9.42 -7.99
N HIS A 158 -16.48 -9.83 -6.85
CA HIS A 158 -15.70 -10.45 -5.78
C HIS A 158 -15.36 -11.92 -6.00
N ARG A 159 -16.06 -12.61 -6.91
CA ARG A 159 -15.84 -14.05 -7.14
C ARG A 159 -14.41 -14.36 -7.55
N VAL A 160 -13.78 -13.51 -8.35
CA VAL A 160 -12.39 -13.69 -8.81
C VAL A 160 -11.44 -13.78 -7.61
N HIS A 161 -11.62 -12.90 -6.63
CA HIS A 161 -10.80 -12.90 -5.41
C HIS A 161 -10.91 -14.20 -4.61
N HIS A 162 -12.06 -14.87 -4.65
CA HIS A 162 -12.30 -16.14 -3.98
C HIS A 162 -11.96 -17.39 -4.82
N GLU A 163 -11.36 -17.26 -6.01
CA GLU A 163 -10.95 -18.42 -6.82
C GLU A 163 -9.80 -19.20 -6.16
N PHE A 164 -8.90 -18.51 -5.46
CA PHE A 164 -7.86 -19.13 -4.64
C PHE A 164 -8.39 -19.44 -3.24
N THR A 165 -8.85 -20.68 -3.06
CA THR A 165 -9.38 -21.14 -1.77
C THR A 165 -8.30 -21.42 -0.73
N ALA A 166 -7.10 -21.82 -1.16
CA ALA A 166 -5.97 -22.09 -0.30
C ALA A 166 -5.24 -20.78 0.09
N PRO A 167 -4.95 -20.57 1.39
CA PRO A 167 -4.30 -19.34 1.84
C PRO A 167 -2.90 -19.14 1.22
N THR A 168 -2.73 -18.03 0.52
CA THR A 168 -1.47 -17.55 -0.02
C THR A 168 -1.43 -16.04 0.00
N GLY A 169 -0.32 -15.46 0.44
CA GLY A 169 -0.17 -13.99 0.50
C GLY A 169 -0.32 -13.31 -0.86
N PHE A 170 -0.04 -14.00 -1.97
CA PHE A 170 -0.24 -13.46 -3.32
C PHE A 170 -1.72 -13.31 -3.70
N ALA A 171 -2.63 -14.07 -3.08
CA ALA A 171 -4.06 -13.94 -3.34
C ALA A 171 -4.64 -12.59 -2.87
N MET A 172 -3.94 -11.88 -1.97
CA MET A 172 -4.35 -10.55 -1.47
C MET A 172 -4.70 -9.58 -2.60
N SER A 173 -3.88 -9.55 -3.66
CA SER A 173 -4.06 -8.62 -4.78
C SER A 173 -4.66 -9.29 -6.02
N TYR A 174 -4.95 -10.60 -5.95
CA TYR A 174 -5.63 -11.32 -7.02
C TYR A 174 -7.13 -11.04 -6.93
N SER A 175 -7.63 -10.15 -7.79
CA SER A 175 -9.03 -9.73 -7.76
C SER A 175 -9.44 -9.09 -9.09
N HIS A 176 -10.74 -8.83 -9.22
CA HIS A 176 -11.25 -8.05 -10.34
C HIS A 176 -10.83 -6.57 -10.22
N TRP A 177 -10.53 -5.89 -11.33
CA TRP A 177 -10.07 -4.48 -11.30
C TRP A 177 -11.01 -3.54 -10.53
N ALA A 178 -12.33 -3.76 -10.62
CA ALA A 178 -13.32 -2.96 -9.91
C ALA A 178 -13.26 -3.18 -8.39
N GLU A 179 -12.90 -4.38 -7.95
CA GLU A 179 -12.67 -4.67 -6.53
C GLU A 179 -11.47 -3.88 -6.01
N ASN A 180 -10.36 -3.88 -6.75
CA ASN A 180 -9.18 -3.10 -6.39
C ASN A 180 -9.50 -1.60 -6.25
N VAL A 181 -10.38 -1.06 -7.09
CA VAL A 181 -10.84 0.34 -6.96
C VAL A 181 -11.68 0.51 -5.69
N VAL A 182 -12.66 -0.35 -5.45
CA VAL A 182 -13.54 -0.28 -4.27
C VAL A 182 -12.75 -0.42 -2.97
N LEU A 183 -11.85 -1.41 -2.88
CA LEU A 183 -11.03 -1.67 -1.70
C LEU A 183 -9.84 -0.72 -1.55
N SER A 184 -9.57 0.16 -2.54
CA SER A 184 -8.64 1.29 -2.35
C SER A 184 -9.27 2.46 -1.60
N ILE A 185 -10.61 2.61 -1.64
CA ILE A 185 -11.35 3.67 -0.94
C ILE A 185 -11.06 3.68 0.58
N PRO A 186 -11.17 2.57 1.33
CA PRO A 186 -10.93 2.60 2.77
C PRO A 186 -9.47 2.97 3.10
N ALA A 187 -8.50 2.45 2.35
CA ALA A 187 -7.08 2.80 2.53
C ALA A 187 -6.78 4.28 2.26
N LEU A 188 -7.50 4.92 1.34
CA LEU A 188 -7.36 6.34 1.01
C LEU A 188 -8.15 7.27 1.94
N ALA A 189 -9.24 6.79 2.55
CA ALA A 189 -10.15 7.63 3.34
C ALA A 189 -9.45 8.32 4.51
N GLY A 190 -8.59 7.61 5.24
CA GLY A 190 -7.79 8.20 6.33
C GLY A 190 -6.94 9.39 5.87
N PRO A 191 -6.02 9.21 4.91
CA PRO A 191 -5.23 10.30 4.34
C PRO A 191 -6.05 11.47 3.75
N VAL A 192 -7.26 11.21 3.21
CA VAL A 192 -8.17 12.28 2.75
C VAL A 192 -8.68 13.13 3.93
N LEU A 193 -9.12 12.46 5.00
CA LEU A 193 -9.68 13.09 6.20
C LEU A 193 -8.60 13.86 6.98
N VAL A 194 -7.43 13.25 7.16
CA VAL A 194 -6.30 13.84 7.87
C VAL A 194 -5.08 13.80 6.93
N PRO A 195 -4.82 14.86 6.15
CA PRO A 195 -3.66 14.92 5.27
C PRO A 195 -2.34 14.73 6.01
N CYS A 196 -1.39 14.06 5.36
CA CYS A 196 -0.07 13.77 5.92
C CYS A 196 1.07 14.08 4.97
N HIS A 197 2.29 13.85 5.45
CA HIS A 197 3.47 13.84 4.61
C HIS A 197 3.54 12.56 3.76
N VAL A 198 4.11 12.64 2.56
CA VAL A 198 4.23 11.49 1.63
C VAL A 198 4.99 10.31 2.24
N THR A 199 5.94 10.56 3.12
CA THR A 199 6.65 9.49 3.86
C THR A 199 5.72 8.75 4.83
N THR A 200 4.82 9.46 5.54
CA THR A 200 3.77 8.81 6.35
C THR A 200 2.81 8.04 5.47
N GLN A 201 2.47 8.57 4.29
CA GLN A 201 1.60 7.90 3.33
C GLN A 201 2.23 6.60 2.81
N TRP A 202 3.52 6.61 2.45
CA TRP A 202 4.25 5.39 2.06
C TRP A 202 4.28 4.36 3.18
N LEU A 203 4.58 4.79 4.41
CA LEU A 203 4.57 3.91 5.57
C LEU A 203 3.18 3.30 5.81
N TRP A 204 2.13 4.12 5.74
CA TRP A 204 0.74 3.70 5.90
C TRP A 204 0.36 2.61 4.91
N PHE A 205 0.54 2.86 3.61
CA PHE A 205 0.17 1.88 2.60
C PHE A 205 1.03 0.62 2.65
N SER A 206 2.30 0.74 3.05
CA SER A 206 3.17 -0.41 3.29
C SER A 206 2.62 -1.30 4.41
N ILE A 207 2.23 -0.70 5.53
CA ILE A 207 1.61 -1.42 6.66
C ILE A 207 0.33 -2.12 6.21
N ARG A 208 -0.55 -1.41 5.49
CA ARG A 208 -1.81 -1.99 4.98
C ARG A 208 -1.59 -3.17 4.04
N LEU A 209 -0.66 -3.04 3.10
CA LEU A 209 -0.36 -4.11 2.17
C LEU A 209 0.21 -5.35 2.89
N ILE A 210 1.12 -5.15 3.85
CA ILE A 210 1.69 -6.25 4.65
C ILE A 210 0.62 -6.93 5.50
N GLU A 211 -0.26 -6.15 6.13
CA GLU A 211 -1.38 -6.68 6.92
C GLU A 211 -2.33 -7.51 6.04
N GLY A 212 -2.72 -6.99 4.88
CA GLY A 212 -3.54 -7.74 3.93
C GLY A 212 -2.88 -9.04 3.44
N ILE A 213 -1.58 -8.99 3.11
CA ILE A 213 -0.80 -10.19 2.77
C ILE A 213 -0.83 -11.20 3.91
N ASN A 214 -0.67 -10.75 5.16
CA ASN A 214 -0.70 -11.59 6.34
C ASN A 214 -2.09 -12.24 6.53
N THR A 215 -3.16 -11.47 6.37
CA THR A 215 -4.55 -11.97 6.45
C THR A 215 -4.85 -13.06 5.41
N HIS A 216 -4.25 -12.97 4.22
CA HIS A 216 -4.37 -14.00 3.18
C HIS A 216 -3.40 -15.17 3.33
N SER A 217 -2.38 -15.05 4.18
CA SER A 217 -1.36 -16.09 4.35
C SER A 217 -1.85 -17.28 5.18
N GLY A 218 -2.93 -17.08 5.96
CA GLY A 218 -3.67 -18.14 6.64
C GLY A 218 -3.04 -18.68 7.90
#